data_AF-M2WUN3-F1
#
_entry.id   AF-M2WUN3-F1
#
_cell.length_a   1.000
_cell.length_b   1.000
_cell.length_c   1.000
_cell.angle_alpha   90.00
_cell.angle_beta   90.00
_cell.angle_gamma   90.00
#
_symmetry.space_group_name_H-M   'P 1'
#
loop_
_entity.id
_entity.type
_entity.pdbx_description
1 polymer ?
#
loop_
_entity_poly.entity_id
_entity_poly.type
_entity_poly.pdbx_seq_one_letter_code
_entity_poly.pdbx_strand_id
1 'polypeptide(L)'
;MRSLQFSWFHKTEKGEAKEMLKNKREWLRKNDTQIKQYRKTLLLHGLGIRTVEEDGNCLFRAVADQLYGNEDYHEHVRNKVCDYMQANGHFFCNFLTTERPFAQYIQDMRKDGTWAGNIELQAVSLAFHVNIRIHQLEEPWYDICNFDDAEWIHLAFHDYRHYSSVRRLRNLFSNLPAKHREVPHEVRSLAGKELAERNGISYEQAMVVLDGTDYDWSRSLDYLGLICKHTADIPKKKAHLNRIEKKELKRLEQFWSRNNTVEHREWTNSGIGQHHRLSI
;
A
#
# COMPACT_ATOMS: atom_id res chain seq x y z
N MET A 1 15.50 38.75 -43.23
CA MET A 1 15.84 37.33 -42.98
C MET A 1 15.15 36.86 -41.71
N ARG A 2 14.58 35.65 -41.77
CA ARG A 2 13.88 34.87 -40.72
C ARG A 2 12.51 35.44 -40.31
N SER A 3 11.43 34.68 -40.14
CA SER A 3 11.29 33.24 -39.87
C SER A 3 9.96 32.70 -40.43
N LEU A 4 10.01 31.50 -41.02
CA LEU A 4 8.84 30.66 -41.32
C LEU A 4 8.85 29.42 -40.41
N GLN A 5 7.66 28.82 -40.27
CA GLN A 5 7.29 27.55 -39.64
C GLN A 5 6.81 27.63 -38.19
N PHE A 6 5.51 27.33 -37.98
CA PHE A 6 4.99 26.46 -36.91
C PHE A 6 3.47 26.31 -37.12
N SER A 7 3.02 25.25 -37.80
CA SER A 7 1.57 24.94 -37.83
C SER A 7 1.20 23.48 -38.14
N TRP A 8 2.14 22.60 -38.49
CA TRP A 8 1.77 21.25 -38.98
C TRP A 8 2.02 20.08 -38.02
N PHE A 9 2.56 20.30 -36.80
CA PHE A 9 2.93 19.23 -35.86
C PHE A 9 1.97 18.98 -34.67
N HIS A 10 0.94 19.80 -34.43
CA HIS A 10 0.10 19.70 -33.22
C HIS A 10 -1.19 18.88 -33.34
N LYS A 11 -1.53 18.34 -34.53
CA LYS A 11 -2.80 17.62 -34.75
C LYS A 11 -2.74 16.12 -34.46
N THR A 12 -1.57 15.49 -34.57
CA THR A 12 -1.37 14.03 -34.43
C THR A 12 -1.30 13.58 -32.96
N GLU A 13 -0.56 14.28 -32.10
CA GLU A 13 -0.42 13.95 -30.67
C GLU A 13 -1.75 14.04 -29.88
N LYS A 14 -2.63 14.98 -30.24
CA LYS A 14 -3.95 15.11 -29.61
C LYS A 14 -4.91 13.98 -29.99
N GLY A 15 -4.73 13.38 -31.17
CA GLY A 15 -5.48 12.22 -31.63
C GLY A 15 -5.01 10.96 -30.90
N GLU A 16 -3.70 10.75 -30.82
CA GLU A 16 -3.09 9.63 -30.12
C GLU A 16 -3.34 9.67 -28.60
N ALA A 17 -3.24 10.85 -27.97
CA ALA A 17 -3.60 11.02 -26.56
C ALA A 17 -5.08 10.73 -26.28
N LYS A 18 -5.99 11.09 -27.21
CA LYS A 18 -7.42 10.75 -27.11
C LYS A 18 -7.66 9.26 -27.28
N GLU A 19 -6.99 8.61 -28.22
CA GLU A 19 -7.06 7.17 -28.46
C GLU A 19 -6.51 6.40 -27.24
N MET A 20 -5.37 6.83 -26.68
CA MET A 20 -4.80 6.28 -25.44
C MET A 20 -5.73 6.48 -24.24
N LEU A 21 -6.36 7.65 -24.08
CA LEU A 21 -7.34 7.90 -23.01
C LEU A 21 -8.61 7.06 -23.19
N LYS A 22 -9.04 6.82 -24.42
CA LYS A 22 -10.18 5.95 -24.74
C LYS A 22 -9.85 4.48 -24.47
N ASN A 23 -8.68 4.00 -24.90
CA ASN A 23 -8.18 2.66 -24.64
C ASN A 23 -7.95 2.42 -23.15
N LYS A 24 -7.41 3.41 -22.42
CA LYS A 24 -7.29 3.42 -20.96
C LYS A 24 -8.65 3.36 -20.28
N ARG A 25 -9.66 4.10 -20.76
CA ARG A 25 -11.03 4.06 -20.22
C ARG A 25 -11.74 2.73 -20.51
N GLU A 26 -11.55 2.15 -21.69
CA GLU A 26 -12.09 0.83 -22.03
C GLU A 26 -11.40 -0.29 -21.24
N TRP A 27 -10.08 -0.21 -21.06
CA TRP A 27 -9.32 -1.13 -20.20
C TRP A 27 -9.75 -1.00 -18.74
N LEU A 28 -9.85 0.23 -18.21
CA LEU A 28 -10.37 0.51 -16.87
C LEU A 28 -11.81 0.05 -16.69
N ARG A 29 -12.64 0.05 -17.75
CA ARG A 29 -14.02 -0.45 -17.74
C ARG A 29 -14.08 -1.98 -17.81
N LYS A 30 -13.15 -2.64 -18.51
CA LYS A 30 -13.03 -4.11 -18.59
C LYS A 30 -12.43 -4.72 -17.31
N ASN A 31 -11.47 -4.05 -16.68
CA ASN A 31 -10.74 -4.53 -15.49
C ASN A 31 -11.19 -3.84 -14.18
N ASP A 32 -12.32 -3.13 -14.23
CA ASP A 32 -12.83 -2.26 -13.17
C ASP A 32 -13.09 -3.02 -11.86
N THR A 33 -13.71 -4.20 -11.94
CA THR A 33 -14.19 -4.93 -10.76
C THR A 33 -13.04 -5.50 -9.93
N GLN A 34 -12.04 -6.08 -10.59
CA GLN A 34 -10.87 -6.71 -9.98
C GLN A 34 -9.89 -5.68 -9.39
N ILE A 35 -9.58 -4.60 -10.12
CA ILE A 35 -8.75 -3.51 -9.59
C ILE A 35 -9.47 -2.76 -8.46
N LYS A 36 -10.80 -2.59 -8.55
CA LYS A 36 -11.60 -2.05 -7.44
C LYS A 36 -11.61 -2.99 -6.25
N GLN A 37 -11.72 -4.30 -6.45
CA GLN A 37 -11.73 -5.29 -5.38
C GLN A 37 -10.36 -5.36 -4.69
N TYR A 38 -9.27 -5.33 -5.45
CA TYR A 38 -7.92 -5.29 -4.90
C TYR A 38 -7.68 -4.06 -4.01
N ARG A 39 -8.02 -2.89 -4.53
CA ARG A 39 -7.97 -1.63 -3.79
C ARG A 39 -8.89 -1.64 -2.58
N LYS A 40 -10.08 -2.24 -2.70
CA LYS A 40 -11.05 -2.37 -1.60
C LYS A 40 -10.49 -3.23 -0.47
N THR A 41 -9.86 -4.37 -0.77
CA THR A 41 -9.23 -5.22 0.24
C THR A 41 -8.10 -4.49 0.97
N LEU A 42 -7.21 -3.82 0.24
CA LEU A 42 -6.15 -3.02 0.86
C LEU A 42 -6.71 -1.88 1.73
N LEU A 43 -7.76 -1.20 1.25
CA LEU A 43 -8.42 -0.13 2.02
C LEU A 43 -9.00 -0.62 3.35
N LEU A 44 -9.53 -1.85 3.39
CA LEU A 44 -10.02 -2.45 4.64
C LEU A 44 -8.90 -2.67 5.66
N HIS A 45 -7.67 -2.86 5.18
CA HIS A 45 -6.47 -2.98 6.02
C HIS A 45 -5.76 -1.64 6.25
N GLY A 46 -6.41 -0.51 5.99
CA GLY A 46 -5.78 0.80 6.16
C GLY A 46 -4.61 1.04 5.20
N LEU A 47 -4.58 0.32 4.07
CA LEU A 47 -3.55 0.40 3.04
C LEU A 47 -4.10 1.00 1.75
N GLY A 48 -3.20 1.59 0.96
CA GLY A 48 -3.50 2.11 -0.37
C GLY A 48 -2.33 1.89 -1.32
N ILE A 49 -2.65 1.71 -2.60
CA ILE A 49 -1.65 1.60 -3.66
C ILE A 49 -1.23 2.99 -4.10
N ARG A 50 0.08 3.24 -4.07
CA ARG A 50 0.73 4.34 -4.79
C ARG A 50 1.33 3.75 -6.07
N THR A 51 0.75 4.15 -7.20
CA THR A 51 1.23 3.75 -8.53
C THR A 51 2.60 4.37 -8.80
N VAL A 52 3.45 3.61 -9.45
CA VAL A 52 4.74 4.03 -10.02
C VAL A 52 4.67 3.95 -11.54
N GLU A 53 5.68 4.43 -12.25
CA GLU A 53 5.72 4.28 -13.70
C GLU A 53 5.66 2.80 -14.13
N GLU A 54 4.83 2.52 -15.15
CA GLU A 54 4.60 1.18 -15.70
C GLU A 54 5.67 0.81 -16.74
N ASP A 55 6.93 0.79 -16.32
CA ASP A 55 8.08 0.40 -17.13
C ASP A 55 8.79 -0.84 -16.56
N GLY A 56 9.89 -1.25 -17.19
CA GLY A 56 10.70 -2.37 -16.69
C GLY A 56 11.47 -2.06 -15.40
N ASN A 57 11.36 -0.86 -14.85
CA ASN A 57 11.92 -0.47 -13.56
C ASN A 57 10.91 -0.55 -12.42
N CYS A 58 9.63 -0.90 -12.69
CA CYS A 58 8.54 -0.80 -11.71
C CYS A 58 8.83 -1.45 -10.34
N LEU A 59 9.53 -2.58 -10.30
CA LEU A 59 9.96 -3.20 -9.04
C LEU A 59 10.86 -2.27 -8.22
N PHE A 60 11.94 -1.77 -8.84
CA PHE A 60 12.89 -0.88 -8.18
C PHE A 60 12.27 0.49 -7.87
N ARG A 61 11.34 0.98 -8.70
CA ARG A 61 10.56 2.20 -8.43
C ARG A 61 9.67 2.04 -7.21
N ALA A 62 8.96 0.92 -7.09
CA ALA A 62 8.10 0.65 -5.94
C ALA A 62 8.93 0.52 -4.65
N VAL A 63 10.10 -0.13 -4.71
CA VAL A 63 11.05 -0.21 -3.59
C VAL A 63 11.63 1.18 -3.27
N ALA A 64 12.00 1.97 -4.26
CA ALA A 64 12.52 3.33 -4.08
C ALA A 64 11.48 4.24 -3.42
N ASP A 65 10.21 4.16 -3.82
CA ASP A 65 9.14 4.85 -3.13
C ASP A 65 9.03 4.39 -1.68
N GLN A 66 9.09 3.08 -1.38
CA GLN A 66 9.01 2.59 0.00
C GLN A 66 10.17 3.10 0.86
N LEU A 67 11.41 3.04 0.37
CA LEU A 67 12.61 3.37 1.13
C LEU A 67 12.89 4.88 1.22
N TYR A 68 12.55 5.65 0.18
CA TYR A 68 12.94 7.05 0.05
C TYR A 68 11.77 8.01 -0.13
N GLY A 69 10.56 7.50 -0.37
CA GLY A 69 9.39 8.33 -0.66
C GLY A 69 9.34 8.91 -2.07
N ASN A 70 10.26 8.50 -2.94
CA ASN A 70 10.32 8.92 -4.33
C ASN A 70 10.81 7.76 -5.23
N GLU A 71 10.04 7.45 -6.28
CA GLU A 71 10.36 6.41 -7.24
C GLU A 71 11.59 6.71 -8.11
N ASP A 72 11.98 7.99 -8.24
CA ASP A 72 13.13 8.42 -9.04
C ASP A 72 14.47 7.85 -8.54
N TYR A 73 14.51 7.33 -7.31
CA TYR A 73 15.68 6.63 -6.77
C TYR A 73 15.82 5.18 -7.28
N HIS A 74 15.00 4.74 -8.23
CA HIS A 74 15.01 3.35 -8.73
C HIS A 74 16.38 2.90 -9.27
N GLU A 75 17.13 3.79 -9.94
CA GLU A 75 18.47 3.48 -10.44
C GLU A 75 19.44 3.20 -9.28
N HIS A 76 19.39 4.01 -8.22
CA HIS A 76 20.19 3.80 -7.03
C HIS A 76 19.89 2.46 -6.37
N VAL A 77 18.60 2.11 -6.24
CA VAL A 77 18.16 0.82 -5.71
C VAL A 77 18.67 -0.32 -6.59
N ARG A 78 18.48 -0.25 -7.91
CA ARG A 78 18.92 -1.26 -8.87
C ARG A 78 20.42 -1.52 -8.75
N ASN A 79 21.23 -0.47 -8.75
CA ASN A 79 22.68 -0.60 -8.67
C ASN A 79 23.13 -1.24 -7.36
N LYS A 80 22.58 -0.79 -6.22
CA LYS A 80 22.89 -1.38 -4.91
C LYS A 80 22.50 -2.85 -4.81
N VAL A 81 21.34 -3.23 -5.36
CA VAL A 81 20.91 -4.64 -5.44
C VAL A 81 21.88 -5.46 -6.29
N CYS A 82 22.26 -4.96 -7.47
CA CYS A 82 23.21 -5.65 -8.35
C CYS A 82 24.59 -5.81 -7.69
N ASP A 83 25.08 -4.77 -6.99
CA ASP A 83 26.33 -4.83 -6.23
C ASP A 83 26.28 -5.91 -5.15
N TYR A 84 25.18 -5.97 -4.39
CA TYR A 84 24.99 -6.97 -3.35
C TYR A 84 24.94 -8.39 -3.93
N MET A 85 24.19 -8.60 -5.02
CA MET A 85 24.10 -9.90 -5.68
C MET A 85 25.44 -10.34 -6.25
N GLN A 86 26.20 -9.42 -6.84
CA GLN A 86 27.54 -9.70 -7.37
C GLN A 86 28.52 -10.11 -6.27
N ALA A 87 28.52 -9.41 -5.13
CA ALA A 87 29.36 -9.75 -3.98
C ALA A 87 28.98 -11.10 -3.35
N ASN A 88 27.70 -11.48 -3.42
CA ASN A 88 27.16 -12.72 -2.85
C ASN A 88 26.82 -13.75 -3.94
N GLY A 89 27.56 -13.75 -5.05
CA GLY A 89 27.21 -14.54 -6.23
C GLY A 89 27.06 -16.05 -5.97
N HIS A 90 27.84 -16.61 -5.04
CA HIS A 90 27.77 -18.03 -4.64
C HIS A 90 26.39 -18.43 -4.06
N PHE A 91 25.67 -17.49 -3.45
CA PHE A 91 24.33 -17.71 -2.94
C PHE A 91 23.31 -17.56 -4.08
N PHE A 92 23.34 -16.42 -4.79
CA PHE A 92 22.33 -16.09 -5.80
C PHE A 92 22.39 -16.95 -7.06
N CYS A 93 23.57 -17.46 -7.44
CA CYS A 93 23.70 -18.30 -8.65
C CYS A 93 22.86 -19.57 -8.59
N ASN A 94 22.60 -20.10 -7.39
CA ASN A 94 21.84 -21.34 -7.20
C ASN A 94 20.34 -21.18 -7.47
N PHE A 95 19.84 -19.94 -7.50
CA PHE A 95 18.42 -19.63 -7.72
C PHE A 95 18.13 -19.17 -9.17
N LEU A 96 19.17 -18.97 -9.99
CA LEU A 96 18.98 -18.66 -11.39
C LEU A 96 18.49 -19.89 -12.15
N THR A 97 17.35 -19.74 -12.82
CA THR A 97 16.79 -20.77 -13.73
C THR A 97 17.24 -20.60 -15.18
N THR A 98 18.03 -19.57 -15.46
CA THR A 98 18.55 -19.24 -16.80
C THR A 98 19.85 -19.98 -17.07
N GLU A 99 20.04 -20.43 -18.31
CA GLU A 99 21.28 -21.05 -18.79
C GLU A 99 22.47 -20.06 -18.90
N ARG A 100 22.22 -18.76 -18.69
CA ARG A 100 23.25 -17.72 -18.81
C ARG A 100 24.16 -17.71 -17.58
N PRO A 101 25.47 -17.41 -17.75
CA PRO A 101 26.36 -17.20 -16.61
C PRO A 101 25.87 -16.10 -15.68
N PHE A 102 26.02 -16.30 -14.37
CA PHE A 102 25.59 -15.34 -13.33
C PHE A 102 26.15 -13.93 -13.56
N ALA A 103 27.42 -13.81 -13.96
CA ALA A 103 28.04 -12.52 -14.25
C ALA A 103 27.33 -11.76 -15.38
N GLN A 104 26.90 -12.46 -16.43
CA GLN A 104 26.14 -11.85 -17.53
C GLN A 104 24.73 -11.46 -17.09
N TYR A 105 24.09 -12.28 -16.25
CA TYR A 105 22.80 -11.94 -15.66
C TYR A 105 22.86 -10.63 -14.87
N ILE A 106 23.88 -10.42 -14.04
CA ILE A 106 24.06 -9.16 -13.30
C ILE A 106 24.31 -7.98 -14.24
N GLN A 107 25.13 -8.15 -15.28
CA GLN A 107 25.34 -7.09 -16.28
C GLN A 107 24.03 -6.70 -16.99
N ASP A 108 23.19 -7.67 -17.32
CA ASP A 108 21.87 -7.43 -17.91
C ASP A 108 20.93 -6.76 -16.92
N MET A 109 20.93 -7.17 -15.64
CA MET A 109 20.09 -6.60 -14.59
C MET A 109 20.44 -5.14 -14.27
N ARG A 110 21.68 -4.72 -14.50
CA ARG A 110 22.06 -3.30 -14.36
C ARG A 110 21.49 -2.40 -15.44
N LYS A 111 21.11 -2.95 -16.60
CA LYS A 111 20.56 -2.15 -17.70
C LYS A 111 19.20 -1.56 -17.30
N ASP A 112 19.02 -0.28 -17.62
CA ASP A 112 17.77 0.42 -17.40
C ASP A 112 16.60 -0.30 -18.10
N GLY A 113 15.46 -0.39 -17.42
CA GLY A 113 14.29 -1.07 -17.93
C GLY A 113 14.38 -2.61 -17.96
N THR A 114 15.45 -3.24 -17.48
CA THR A 114 15.47 -4.71 -17.31
C THR A 114 14.53 -5.13 -16.19
N TRP A 115 13.61 -6.05 -16.50
CA TRP A 115 12.60 -6.54 -15.56
C TRP A 115 13.24 -7.36 -14.45
N ALA A 116 12.81 -7.09 -13.22
CA ALA A 116 13.24 -7.77 -12.00
C ALA A 116 12.11 -8.63 -11.42
N GLY A 117 12.45 -9.61 -10.59
CA GLY A 117 11.49 -10.51 -9.95
C GLY A 117 11.91 -10.99 -8.57
N ASN A 118 11.57 -12.22 -8.22
CA ASN A 118 11.72 -12.76 -6.87
C ASN A 118 13.18 -12.79 -6.36
N ILE A 119 14.13 -13.05 -7.25
CA ILE A 119 15.56 -13.08 -6.88
C ILE A 119 16.03 -11.67 -6.49
N GLU A 120 15.61 -10.65 -7.24
CA GLU A 120 15.89 -9.26 -6.92
C GLU A 120 15.17 -8.83 -5.63
N LEU A 121 13.95 -9.29 -5.36
CA LEU A 121 13.27 -9.02 -4.09
C LEU A 121 14.02 -9.59 -2.89
N GLN A 122 14.52 -10.83 -3.00
CA GLN A 122 15.38 -11.42 -1.97
C GLN A 122 16.64 -10.57 -1.77
N ALA A 123 17.27 -10.13 -2.86
CA ALA A 123 18.44 -9.28 -2.81
C ALA A 123 18.13 -7.88 -2.24
N VAL A 124 16.97 -7.29 -2.54
CA VAL A 124 16.49 -6.03 -1.94
C VAL A 124 16.40 -6.19 -0.44
N SER A 125 15.73 -7.24 0.05
CA SER A 125 15.56 -7.48 1.48
C SER A 125 16.91 -7.54 2.19
N LEU A 126 17.85 -8.33 1.65
CA LEU A 126 19.17 -8.50 2.24
C LEU A 126 20.06 -7.24 2.13
N ALA A 127 20.05 -6.55 0.99
CA ALA A 127 20.91 -5.38 0.74
C ALA A 127 20.48 -4.12 1.51
N PHE A 128 19.18 -4.00 1.79
CA PHE A 128 18.61 -2.85 2.50
C PHE A 128 18.20 -3.16 3.95
N HIS A 129 18.35 -4.41 4.39
CA HIS A 129 17.97 -4.86 5.73
C HIS A 129 16.51 -4.53 6.04
N VAL A 130 15.61 -5.01 5.17
CA VAL A 130 14.15 -4.84 5.30
C VAL A 130 13.45 -6.15 5.04
N ASN A 131 12.28 -6.36 5.64
CA ASN A 131 11.36 -7.42 5.22
C ASN A 131 10.39 -6.90 4.17
N ILE A 132 9.86 -7.78 3.33
CA ILE A 132 8.99 -7.40 2.22
C ILE A 132 7.68 -8.18 2.30
N ARG A 133 6.55 -7.47 2.28
CA ARG A 133 5.23 -8.07 2.05
C ARG A 133 4.74 -7.77 0.65
N ILE A 134 4.35 -8.80 -0.09
CA ILE A 134 3.83 -8.68 -1.44
C ILE A 134 2.34 -9.00 -1.43
N HIS A 135 1.53 -7.98 -1.67
CA HIS A 135 0.09 -8.10 -1.85
C HIS A 135 -0.22 -8.54 -3.28
N GLN A 136 -1.21 -9.40 -3.44
CA GLN A 136 -1.70 -9.90 -4.72
C GLN A 136 -3.23 -9.87 -4.75
N LEU A 137 -3.80 -9.79 -5.95
CA LEU A 137 -5.24 -9.88 -6.11
C LEU A 137 -5.67 -11.34 -6.06
N GLU A 138 -6.73 -11.62 -5.29
CA GLU A 138 -7.38 -12.94 -5.18
C GLU A 138 -6.49 -14.07 -4.60
N GLU A 139 -5.21 -13.79 -4.34
CA GLU A 139 -4.25 -14.67 -3.70
C GLU A 139 -3.85 -14.15 -2.31
N PRO A 140 -3.43 -15.01 -1.38
CA PRO A 140 -2.78 -14.59 -0.16
C PRO A 140 -1.58 -13.68 -0.46
N TRP A 141 -1.32 -12.71 0.41
CA TRP A 141 -0.01 -12.06 0.38
C TRP A 141 1.07 -13.07 0.77
N TYR A 142 2.29 -12.82 0.32
CA TYR A 142 3.45 -13.57 0.78
C TYR A 142 4.54 -12.63 1.28
N ASP A 143 5.34 -13.16 2.21
CA ASP A 143 6.36 -12.39 2.91
C ASP A 143 7.75 -12.94 2.56
N ILE A 144 8.69 -12.03 2.35
CA ILE A 144 10.13 -12.29 2.38
C ILE A 144 10.62 -11.75 3.73
N CYS A 145 10.86 -12.66 4.66
CA CYS A 145 11.28 -12.35 6.03
C CYS A 145 12.69 -12.88 6.26
N ASN A 146 13.66 -11.97 6.35
CA ASN A 146 15.07 -12.31 6.61
C ASN A 146 15.54 -11.83 7.99
N PHE A 147 14.77 -10.99 8.67
CA PHE A 147 15.17 -10.33 9.93
C PHE A 147 13.99 -10.22 10.89
N ASP A 148 14.21 -10.43 12.19
CA ASP A 148 13.14 -10.37 13.19
C ASP A 148 12.76 -8.92 13.58
N ASP A 149 13.73 -7.99 13.51
CA ASP A 149 13.63 -6.62 14.02
C ASP A 149 13.71 -5.54 12.92
N ALA A 150 13.67 -5.94 11.64
CA ALA A 150 13.73 -5.01 10.52
C ALA A 150 12.37 -4.35 10.22
N GLU A 151 12.45 -3.16 9.63
CA GLU A 151 11.29 -2.47 9.06
C GLU A 151 10.73 -3.24 7.86
N TRP A 152 9.43 -3.04 7.63
CA TRP A 152 8.70 -3.68 6.53
C TRP A 152 8.49 -2.71 5.37
N ILE A 153 8.63 -3.22 4.15
CA ILE A 153 8.15 -2.56 2.94
C ILE A 153 7.04 -3.39 2.31
N HIS A 154 6.01 -2.71 1.79
CA HIS A 154 4.86 -3.38 1.19
C HIS A 154 4.79 -3.04 -0.30
N LEU A 155 4.67 -4.08 -1.13
CA LEU A 155 4.51 -3.96 -2.57
C LEU A 155 3.20 -4.60 -3.00
N ALA A 156 2.62 -4.11 -4.09
CA ALA A 156 1.49 -4.73 -4.77
C ALA A 156 1.98 -5.31 -6.09
N PHE A 157 1.69 -6.58 -6.34
CA PHE A 157 1.95 -7.19 -7.64
C PHE A 157 0.66 -7.31 -8.45
N HIS A 158 0.70 -6.85 -9.69
CA HIS A 158 -0.43 -6.68 -10.59
C HIS A 158 -0.24 -7.50 -11.86
N ASP A 159 -1.28 -8.25 -12.26
CA ASP A 159 -1.39 -8.95 -13.55
C ASP A 159 -0.14 -9.72 -13.99
N TYR A 160 0.58 -10.27 -13.01
CA TYR A 160 1.86 -10.97 -13.16
C TYR A 160 2.99 -10.18 -13.83
N ARG A 161 2.89 -8.84 -13.88
CA ARG A 161 3.76 -8.01 -14.73
C ARG A 161 4.20 -6.69 -14.11
N HIS A 162 3.48 -6.15 -13.13
CA HIS A 162 3.75 -4.80 -12.63
C HIS A 162 3.76 -4.75 -11.11
N TYR A 163 4.74 -4.04 -10.54
CA TYR A 163 4.81 -3.74 -9.12
C TYR A 163 4.41 -2.29 -8.85
N SER A 164 3.63 -2.08 -7.80
CA SER A 164 3.37 -0.75 -7.23
C SER A 164 3.71 -0.72 -5.75
N SER A 165 3.87 0.49 -5.21
CA SER A 165 4.09 0.69 -3.78
C SER A 165 2.78 0.58 -3.00
N VAL A 166 2.79 -0.07 -1.84
CA VAL A 166 1.63 -0.14 -0.93
C VAL A 166 1.99 0.62 0.34
N ARG A 167 1.19 1.63 0.69
CA ARG A 167 1.44 2.48 1.86
C ARG A 167 0.26 2.46 2.80
N ARG A 168 0.52 2.72 4.09
CA ARG A 168 -0.52 3.11 5.04
C ARG A 168 -1.27 4.33 4.51
N LEU A 169 -2.60 4.36 4.64
CA LEU A 169 -3.43 5.43 4.09
C LEU A 169 -3.00 6.81 4.57
N ARG A 170 -2.63 6.94 5.84
CA ARG A 170 -2.10 8.19 6.43
C ARG A 170 -0.89 8.76 5.68
N ASN A 171 -0.06 7.89 5.09
CA ASN A 171 1.20 8.23 4.43
C ASN A 171 1.12 8.01 2.91
N LEU A 172 -0.07 7.72 2.37
CA LEU A 172 -0.27 7.32 0.98
C LEU A 172 0.23 8.37 -0.02
N PHE A 173 0.22 9.65 0.34
CA PHE A 173 0.70 10.76 -0.50
C PHE A 173 1.89 11.52 0.09
N SER A 174 2.52 10.98 1.14
CA SER A 174 3.71 11.58 1.74
C SER A 174 4.97 11.33 0.91
N ASN A 175 5.84 12.32 0.78
CA ASN A 175 7.16 12.15 0.14
C ASN A 175 8.23 11.62 1.12
N LEU A 176 7.82 11.20 2.32
CA LEU A 176 8.69 10.51 3.27
C LEU A 176 8.74 9.01 2.95
N PRO A 177 9.78 8.30 3.43
CA PRO A 177 9.80 6.84 3.43
C PRO A 177 8.51 6.25 3.99
N ALA A 178 8.10 5.11 3.42
CA ALA A 178 6.98 4.36 3.94
C ALA A 178 7.30 3.87 5.36
N LYS A 179 6.27 3.76 6.19
CA LYS A 179 6.39 3.26 7.56
C LYS A 179 5.36 2.18 7.77
N HIS A 180 5.82 0.93 7.81
CA HIS A 180 5.00 -0.23 8.10
C HIS A 180 5.47 -0.83 9.41
N ARG A 181 4.60 -0.75 10.43
CA ARG A 181 4.76 -1.52 11.65
C ARG A 181 3.83 -2.72 11.54
N GLU A 182 4.40 -3.90 11.46
CA GLU A 182 3.64 -5.14 11.59
C GLU A 182 3.36 -5.39 13.07
N VAL A 183 2.10 -5.67 13.38
CA VAL A 183 1.65 -6.01 14.72
C VAL A 183 1.49 -7.54 14.75
N PRO A 184 2.07 -8.25 15.74
CA PRO A 184 1.94 -9.70 15.83
C PRO A 184 0.46 -10.13 15.80
N HIS A 185 0.17 -11.23 15.10
CA HIS A 185 -1.21 -11.71 14.91
C HIS A 185 -1.98 -11.87 16.23
N GLU A 186 -1.32 -12.37 17.27
CA GLU A 186 -1.91 -12.54 18.61
C GLU A 186 -2.36 -11.21 19.22
N VAL A 187 -1.49 -10.19 19.13
CA VAL A 187 -1.78 -8.83 19.60
C VAL A 187 -2.91 -8.21 18.77
N ARG A 188 -2.90 -8.41 17.44
CA ARG A 188 -3.97 -7.96 16.54
C ARG A 188 -5.32 -8.58 16.93
N SER A 189 -5.34 -9.89 17.15
CA SER A 189 -6.55 -10.63 17.51
C SER A 189 -7.09 -10.20 18.87
N LEU A 190 -6.22 -10.04 19.87
CA LEU A 190 -6.62 -9.59 21.20
C LEU A 190 -7.21 -8.17 21.16
N ALA A 191 -6.52 -7.24 20.49
CA ALA A 191 -7.00 -5.86 20.34
C ALA A 191 -8.34 -5.80 19.58
N GLY A 192 -8.50 -6.62 18.53
CA GLY A 192 -9.74 -6.72 17.78
C GLY A 192 -10.92 -7.21 18.63
N LYS A 193 -10.71 -8.26 19.43
CA LYS A 193 -11.73 -8.77 20.37
C LYS A 193 -12.08 -7.74 21.43
N GLU A 194 -11.07 -7.13 22.06
CA GLU A 194 -11.26 -6.11 23.10
C GLU A 194 -12.04 -4.89 22.57
N LEU A 195 -11.70 -4.40 21.38
CA LEU A 195 -12.36 -3.26 20.77
C LEU A 195 -13.80 -3.61 20.34
N ALA A 196 -14.02 -4.82 19.83
CA ALA A 196 -15.33 -5.34 19.46
C ALA A 196 -16.27 -5.42 20.68
N GLU A 197 -15.83 -6.10 21.74
CA GLU A 197 -16.59 -6.29 22.97
C GLU A 197 -16.94 -4.96 23.65
N ARG A 198 -15.96 -4.05 23.79
CA ARG A 198 -16.17 -2.76 24.48
C ARG A 198 -17.13 -1.82 23.77
N ASN A 199 -17.25 -1.94 22.45
CA ASN A 199 -18.01 -1.00 21.62
C ASN A 199 -19.23 -1.63 20.96
N GLY A 200 -19.51 -2.91 21.20
CA GLY A 200 -20.65 -3.62 20.61
C GLY A 200 -20.61 -3.69 19.09
N ILE A 201 -19.42 -3.81 18.49
CA ILE A 201 -19.21 -3.93 17.03
C ILE A 201 -18.70 -5.33 16.68
N SER A 202 -18.79 -5.73 15.41
CA SER A 202 -18.22 -7.01 14.97
C SER A 202 -16.69 -7.00 15.04
N TYR A 203 -16.08 -8.19 15.12
CA TYR A 203 -14.63 -8.33 15.08
C TYR A 203 -14.04 -7.73 13.79
N GLU A 204 -14.66 -7.98 12.64
CA GLU A 204 -14.23 -7.45 11.35
C GLU A 204 -14.28 -5.92 11.33
N GLN A 205 -15.32 -5.32 11.92
CA GLN A 205 -15.45 -3.88 12.06
C GLN A 205 -14.35 -3.29 12.96
N ALA A 206 -14.05 -3.95 14.08
CA ALA A 206 -12.96 -3.58 14.97
C ALA A 206 -11.60 -3.65 14.26
N MET A 207 -11.35 -4.70 13.48
CA MET A 207 -10.12 -4.88 12.71
C MET A 207 -9.93 -3.77 11.67
N VAL A 208 -10.98 -3.37 10.96
CA VAL A 208 -10.91 -2.27 9.98
C VAL A 208 -10.54 -0.94 10.65
N VAL A 209 -11.07 -0.68 11.85
CA VAL A 209 -10.73 0.53 12.63
C VAL A 209 -9.27 0.49 13.07
N LEU A 210 -8.83 -0.64 13.66
CA LEU A 210 -7.46 -0.80 14.15
C LEU A 210 -6.45 -0.68 13.00
N ASP A 211 -6.70 -1.37 11.89
CA ASP A 211 -5.84 -1.33 10.71
C ASP A 211 -5.80 0.09 10.10
N GLY A 212 -6.93 0.80 10.06
CA GLY A 212 -7.03 2.18 9.58
C GLY A 212 -6.42 3.25 10.50
N THR A 213 -6.19 2.91 11.77
CA THR A 213 -5.60 3.80 12.78
C THR A 213 -4.22 3.35 13.24
N ASP A 214 -3.61 2.40 12.53
CA ASP A 214 -2.31 1.81 12.85
C ASP A 214 -2.22 1.28 14.29
N TYR A 215 -3.31 0.72 14.81
CA TYR A 215 -3.44 0.20 16.17
C TYR A 215 -3.19 1.26 17.27
N ASP A 216 -3.31 2.56 16.94
CA ASP A 216 -3.36 3.62 17.95
C ASP A 216 -4.73 3.62 18.62
N TRP A 217 -4.79 3.07 19.83
CA TRP A 217 -6.04 2.86 20.57
C TRP A 217 -6.85 4.14 20.76
N SER A 218 -6.20 5.26 21.09
CA SER A 218 -6.89 6.54 21.28
C SER A 218 -7.54 6.99 19.98
N ARG A 219 -6.81 6.87 18.86
CA ARG A 219 -7.34 7.18 17.54
C ARG A 219 -8.43 6.20 17.12
N SER A 220 -8.30 4.92 17.42
CA SER A 220 -9.33 3.91 17.13
C SER A 220 -10.66 4.29 17.77
N LEU A 221 -10.64 4.73 19.03
CA LEU A 221 -11.83 5.20 19.74
C LEU A 221 -12.39 6.51 19.15
N ASP A 222 -11.53 7.45 18.77
CA ASP A 222 -11.97 8.68 18.08
C ASP A 222 -12.62 8.37 16.72
N TYR A 223 -12.03 7.43 15.97
CA TYR A 223 -12.48 7.02 14.65
C TYR A 223 -13.80 6.25 14.71
N LEU A 224 -13.97 5.36 15.70
CA LEU A 224 -15.26 4.74 16.02
C LEU A 224 -16.31 5.78 16.38
N GLY A 225 -15.96 6.75 17.23
CA GLY A 225 -16.86 7.82 17.63
C GLY A 225 -17.34 8.71 16.47
N LEU A 226 -16.55 8.79 15.40
CA LEU A 226 -16.89 9.49 14.15
C LEU A 226 -17.77 8.66 13.23
N ILE A 227 -17.51 7.35 13.10
CA ILE A 227 -18.26 6.43 12.23
C ILE A 227 -19.62 6.06 12.85
N CYS A 228 -19.66 5.77 14.14
CA CYS A 228 -20.87 5.35 14.86
C CYS A 228 -21.80 6.52 15.24
N LYS A 229 -21.48 7.77 14.87
CA LYS A 229 -22.25 8.99 15.20
C LYS A 229 -22.62 9.14 16.68
N HIS A 230 -21.77 8.68 17.60
CA HIS A 230 -22.08 8.60 19.04
C HIS A 230 -21.21 9.50 19.93
N THR A 231 -20.47 10.45 19.35
CA THR A 231 -19.73 11.43 20.16
C THR A 231 -20.44 12.78 20.20
N ALA A 232 -20.58 13.34 21.40
CA ALA A 232 -21.23 14.65 21.61
C ALA A 232 -20.50 15.84 20.93
N ASP A 233 -19.33 15.61 20.30
CA ASP A 233 -18.45 16.65 19.76
C ASP A 233 -17.86 16.30 18.37
N ILE A 234 -18.62 15.57 17.55
CA ILE A 234 -18.25 15.19 16.15
C ILE A 234 -17.66 16.36 15.35
N PRO A 235 -18.22 17.59 15.37
CA PRO A 235 -17.67 18.71 14.60
C PRO A 235 -16.24 19.08 14.99
N LYS A 236 -15.90 19.09 16.30
CA LYS A 236 -14.53 19.38 16.77
C LYS A 236 -13.57 18.26 16.44
N LYS A 237 -13.96 16.99 16.61
CA LYS A 237 -13.11 15.86 16.23
C LYS A 237 -12.88 15.78 14.73
N LYS A 238 -13.91 16.03 13.90
CA LYS A 238 -13.76 16.18 12.44
C LYS A 238 -12.83 17.34 12.06
N ALA A 239 -12.72 18.39 12.89
CA ALA A 239 -11.80 19.51 12.63
C ALA A 239 -10.33 19.09 12.72
N HIS A 240 -9.98 18.22 13.68
CA HIS A 240 -8.62 17.71 13.88
C HIS A 240 -8.17 16.69 12.84
N LEU A 241 -9.11 16.08 12.09
CA LEU A 241 -8.77 15.20 10.98
C LEU A 241 -8.06 15.99 9.88
N ASN A 242 -6.93 15.45 9.43
CA ASN A 242 -6.24 15.96 8.26
C ASN A 242 -7.06 15.69 6.98
N ARG A 243 -6.64 16.29 5.86
CA ARG A 243 -7.36 16.21 4.58
C ARG A 243 -7.53 14.76 4.07
N ILE A 244 -6.60 13.87 4.40
CA ILE A 244 -6.63 12.46 4.00
C ILE A 244 -7.64 11.71 4.86
N GLU A 245 -7.54 11.85 6.18
CA GLU A 245 -8.46 11.24 7.15
C GLU A 245 -9.93 11.64 6.90
N LYS A 246 -10.17 12.89 6.48
CA LYS A 246 -11.52 13.35 6.07
C LYS A 246 -12.03 12.63 4.81
N LYS A 247 -11.17 12.35 3.84
CA LYS A 247 -11.53 11.59 2.62
C LYS A 247 -11.78 10.12 2.95
N GLU A 248 -10.99 9.53 3.84
CA GLU A 248 -11.14 8.14 4.27
C GLU A 248 -12.39 7.95 5.12
N LEU A 249 -12.67 8.85 6.06
CA LEU A 249 -13.93 8.85 6.81
C LEU A 249 -15.13 8.87 5.86
N LYS A 250 -15.11 9.69 4.80
CA LYS A 250 -16.17 9.72 3.79
C LYS A 250 -16.29 8.42 2.99
N ARG A 251 -15.17 7.78 2.65
CA ARG A 251 -15.16 6.48 1.94
C ARG A 251 -15.68 5.35 2.81
N LEU A 252 -15.32 5.34 4.10
CA LEU A 252 -15.80 4.36 5.07
C LEU A 252 -17.27 4.60 5.41
N GLU A 253 -17.70 5.84 5.63
CA GLU A 253 -19.13 6.19 5.78
C GLU A 253 -19.95 5.62 4.60
N GLN A 254 -19.45 5.76 3.36
CA GLN A 254 -20.08 5.20 2.16
C GLN A 254 -20.01 3.67 2.06
N PHE A 255 -18.93 3.05 2.51
CA PHE A 255 -18.79 1.59 2.55
C PHE A 255 -19.76 0.98 3.56
N TRP A 256 -19.82 1.54 4.77
CA TRP A 256 -20.64 1.05 5.87
C TRP A 256 -22.12 1.28 5.58
N SER A 257 -22.49 2.43 4.99
CA SER A 257 -23.87 2.66 4.55
C SER A 257 -24.36 1.67 3.49
N ARG A 258 -23.43 1.03 2.76
CA ARG A 258 -23.73 0.04 1.72
C ARG A 258 -23.68 -1.40 2.21
N ASN A 259 -23.03 -1.68 3.35
CA ASN A 259 -22.65 -3.03 3.75
C ASN A 259 -23.23 -3.55 5.08
N ASN A 260 -23.99 -2.77 5.87
CA ASN A 260 -24.98 -3.40 6.77
C ASN A 260 -26.01 -2.44 7.39
N THR A 261 -27.25 -2.94 7.36
CA THR A 261 -28.29 -2.85 8.38
C THR A 261 -27.71 -2.80 9.80
N VAL A 262 -27.77 -1.65 10.45
CA VAL A 262 -27.83 -1.59 11.91
C VAL A 262 -29.24 -1.12 12.20
N GLU A 263 -30.09 -2.06 12.62
CA GLU A 263 -31.30 -1.71 13.35
C GLU A 263 -30.87 -0.75 14.47
N HIS A 264 -31.50 0.43 14.49
CA HIS A 264 -31.49 1.35 15.61
C HIS A 264 -32.02 0.62 16.86
N ARG A 265 -31.20 -0.20 17.51
CA ARG A 265 -31.43 -0.48 18.92
C ARG A 265 -30.96 0.75 19.66
N GLU A 266 -31.93 1.49 20.18
CA GLU A 266 -31.74 2.66 21.02
C GLU A 266 -30.68 2.37 22.09
N TRP A 267 -29.48 2.91 21.87
CA TRP A 267 -28.39 2.87 22.82
C TRP A 267 -28.72 3.87 23.92
N THR A 268 -29.25 3.38 25.04
CA THR A 268 -29.45 4.19 26.23
C THR A 268 -28.11 4.48 26.90
N ASN A 269 -27.97 5.71 27.40
CA ASN A 269 -26.77 6.35 27.96
C ASN A 269 -26.17 5.69 29.24
N SER A 270 -26.44 4.41 29.50
CA SER A 270 -25.98 3.71 30.70
C SER A 270 -24.70 2.91 30.43
N GLY A 271 -23.57 3.62 30.32
CA GLY A 271 -22.27 2.96 30.13
C GLY A 271 -21.04 3.85 30.34
N ILE A 272 -21.18 5.01 30.98
CA ILE A 272 -20.03 5.76 31.49
C ILE A 272 -19.70 5.17 32.87
N GLY A 273 -18.84 4.15 32.90
CA GLY A 273 -18.55 3.39 34.11
C GLY A 273 -17.12 2.87 34.17
N GLN A 274 -16.25 3.72 34.72
CA GLN A 274 -14.98 3.44 35.41
C GLN A 274 -13.78 2.84 34.65
N HIS A 275 -12.69 3.58 34.81
CA HIS A 275 -11.33 3.31 34.39
C HIS A 275 -10.78 2.00 34.96
N HIS A 276 -10.28 1.13 34.07
CA HIS A 276 -9.09 0.33 34.38
C HIS A 276 -8.02 0.57 33.31
N ARG A 277 -6.95 1.20 33.77
CA ARG A 277 -5.69 1.40 33.05
C ARG A 277 -4.99 0.04 33.03
N LEU A 278 -4.94 -0.63 31.89
CA LEU A 278 -4.01 -1.73 31.69
C LEU A 278 -2.72 -1.15 31.13
N SER A 279 -1.73 -1.07 32.01
CA SER A 279 -0.33 -0.85 31.68
C SER A 279 0.27 -2.17 31.19
N ILE A 280 0.60 -2.21 29.89
CA ILE A 280 1.73 -2.96 29.30
C ILE A 280 2.26 -2.10 28.15
#